data_AF-A0A667XXF1-F1
#
_entry.id   AF-A0A667XXF1-F1
#
_cell.length_a   1.000
_cell.length_b   1.000
_cell.length_c   1.000
_cell.angle_alpha   90.00
_cell.angle_beta   90.00
_cell.angle_gamma   90.00
#
_symmetry.space_group_name_H-M   'P 1'
#
loop_
_entity.id
_entity.type
_entity.pdbx_description
1 polymer ?
#
loop_
_entity_poly.entity_id
_entity_poly.type
_entity_poly.pdbx_seq_one_letter_code
_entity_poly.pdbx_strand_id
1 'polypeptide(L)'
;MATATKIIQRIRNYLSGHDLQAKLQLRYGEIAKRTQPPPKLPVGPSHKYANNYYYTRDGRRESAPATVVMSSQKALPAGSQVPEVAAKRPVTPGAAYKELPLSTDQPYL
;
A
#
# COMPACT_ATOMS: atom_id res chain seq x y z
N MET A 1 -30.15 22.75 -7.99
CA MET A 1 -29.51 23.38 -9.16
C MET A 1 -28.75 24.61 -8.68
N ALA A 2 -27.62 24.95 -9.29
CA ALA A 2 -26.91 26.20 -8.98
C ALA A 2 -27.72 27.39 -9.49
N THR A 3 -27.91 28.42 -8.65
CA THR A 3 -28.92 29.49 -8.85
C THR A 3 -28.34 30.89 -9.07
N ALA A 4 -27.01 31.03 -9.21
CA ALA A 4 -26.40 32.35 -9.45
C ALA A 4 -26.88 32.94 -10.78
N THR A 5 -27.24 34.23 -10.80
CA THR A 5 -27.59 34.93 -12.04
C THR A 5 -26.36 35.04 -12.94
N LYS A 6 -26.57 35.08 -14.27
CA LYS A 6 -25.47 35.11 -15.26
C LYS A 6 -24.50 36.28 -15.05
N ILE A 7 -24.98 37.42 -14.55
CA ILE A 7 -24.15 38.60 -14.27
C ILE A 7 -23.21 38.31 -13.10
N ILE A 8 -23.72 37.80 -11.97
CA ILE A 8 -22.91 37.47 -10.79
C ILE A 8 -21.94 36.33 -11.09
N GLN A 9 -22.35 35.35 -11.87
CA GLN A 9 -21.48 34.26 -12.32
C GLN A 9 -20.26 34.79 -13.10
N ARG A 10 -20.48 35.74 -14.02
CA ARG A 10 -19.39 36.35 -14.81
C ARG A 10 -18.45 37.17 -13.93
N ILE A 11 -18.97 37.98 -13.01
CA ILE A 11 -18.15 38.76 -12.07
C ILE A 11 -17.28 37.83 -11.24
N ARG A 12 -17.87 36.77 -10.65
CA ARG A 12 -17.15 35.78 -9.85
C ARG A 12 -16.03 35.10 -10.64
N ASN A 13 -16.35 34.58 -11.84
CA ASN A 13 -15.37 33.88 -12.66
C ASN A 13 -14.23 34.82 -13.07
N TYR A 14 -14.53 36.08 -13.43
CA TYR A 14 -13.54 37.10 -13.76
C TYR A 14 -12.59 37.40 -12.59
N LEU A 15 -13.14 37.68 -11.39
CA LEU A 15 -12.32 37.99 -10.20
C LEU A 15 -11.48 36.80 -9.72
N SER A 16 -11.92 35.56 -9.99
CA SER A 16 -11.18 34.35 -9.63
C SER A 16 -10.16 33.88 -10.66
N GLY A 17 -10.20 34.40 -11.90
CA GLY A 17 -9.38 33.92 -13.01
C GLY A 17 -9.74 32.52 -13.54
N HIS A 18 -10.81 31.89 -13.03
CA HIS A 18 -11.19 30.53 -13.37
C HIS A 18 -12.69 30.38 -13.59
N ASP A 19 -13.10 29.36 -14.37
CA ASP A 19 -14.51 28.99 -14.46
C ASP A 19 -14.93 28.13 -13.26
N LEU A 20 -15.38 28.80 -12.21
CA LEU A 20 -15.89 28.12 -11.01
C LEU A 20 -17.22 27.41 -11.24
N GLN A 21 -17.94 27.69 -12.34
CA GLN A 21 -19.19 26.99 -12.63
C GLN A 21 -18.95 25.54 -13.08
N ALA A 22 -17.81 25.25 -13.70
CA ALA A 22 -17.43 23.90 -14.13
C ALA A 22 -17.12 22.97 -12.93
N LYS A 23 -16.60 23.52 -11.83
CA LYS A 23 -16.23 22.78 -10.61
C LYS A 23 -16.74 23.51 -9.36
N LEU A 24 -18.03 23.36 -9.06
CA LEU A 24 -18.65 23.96 -7.89
C LEU A 24 -18.29 23.21 -6.60
N GLN A 25 -18.12 23.96 -5.52
CA GLN A 25 -17.88 23.39 -4.18
C GLN A 25 -19.16 22.80 -3.57
N LEU A 26 -20.33 23.34 -3.93
CA LEU A 26 -21.63 22.83 -3.50
C LEU A 26 -22.06 21.70 -4.42
N ARG A 27 -22.60 20.65 -3.80
CA ARG A 27 -23.08 19.44 -4.46
C ARG A 27 -24.55 19.59 -4.84
N TYR A 28 -24.91 19.19 -6.05
CA TYR A 28 -26.28 19.17 -6.55
C TYR A 28 -26.71 17.75 -6.94
N GLY A 29 -27.26 17.56 -8.16
CA GLY A 29 -27.83 16.29 -8.61
C GLY A 29 -26.80 15.28 -9.12
N GLU A 30 -25.53 15.67 -9.21
CA GLU A 30 -24.43 14.85 -9.71
C GLU A 30 -23.95 13.80 -8.70
N ILE A 31 -24.34 13.92 -7.43
CA ILE A 31 -23.96 12.96 -6.40
C ILE A 31 -24.92 11.78 -6.33
N ALA A 32 -24.42 10.64 -5.85
CA ALA A 32 -25.24 9.47 -5.60
C ALA A 32 -26.41 9.78 -4.65
N LYS A 33 -27.55 9.12 -4.88
CA LYS A 33 -28.74 9.23 -4.02
C LYS A 33 -28.44 8.80 -2.59
N ARG A 34 -29.25 9.27 -1.63
CA ARG A 34 -29.12 8.88 -0.23
C ARG A 34 -29.54 7.43 0.02
N THR A 35 -30.60 6.99 -0.66
CA THR A 35 -31.05 5.60 -0.62
C THR A 35 -30.43 4.83 -1.77
N GLN A 36 -29.75 3.73 -1.43
CA GLN A 36 -29.11 2.82 -2.38
C GLN A 36 -29.84 1.47 -2.37
N PRO A 37 -29.85 0.73 -3.50
CA PRO A 37 -30.39 -0.63 -3.51
C PRO A 37 -29.55 -1.56 -2.61
N PRO A 38 -30.14 -2.65 -2.09
CA PRO A 38 -29.39 -3.61 -1.28
C PRO A 38 -28.27 -4.26 -2.11
N PRO A 39 -27.02 -4.32 -1.61
CA PRO A 39 -25.92 -4.92 -2.35
C PRO A 39 -25.91 -6.46 -2.23
N LYS A 40 -25.36 -7.13 -3.23
CA LYS A 40 -24.98 -8.55 -3.17
C LYS A 40 -23.46 -8.66 -3.30
N LEU A 41 -22.77 -8.72 -2.16
CA LEU A 41 -21.31 -8.73 -2.12
C LEU A 41 -20.74 -10.08 -2.59
N PRO A 42 -19.59 -10.08 -3.31
CA PRO A 42 -18.90 -11.31 -3.66
C PRO A 42 -18.32 -11.98 -2.41
N VAL A 43 -18.18 -13.30 -2.48
CA VAL A 43 -17.55 -14.09 -1.41
C VAL A 43 -16.02 -14.09 -1.54
N GLY A 44 -15.33 -14.22 -0.42
CA GLY A 44 -13.87 -14.31 -0.38
C GLY A 44 -13.33 -15.67 -0.87
N PRO A 45 -12.01 -15.79 -1.10
CA PRO A 45 -11.37 -16.94 -1.75
C PRO A 45 -11.51 -18.27 -1.00
N SER A 46 -11.78 -18.22 0.30
CA SER A 46 -11.98 -19.40 1.15
C SER A 46 -13.44 -19.86 1.25
N HIS A 47 -14.36 -19.34 0.44
CA HIS A 47 -15.74 -19.85 0.32
C HIS A 47 -15.80 -20.99 -0.70
N LYS A 48 -15.09 -22.09 -0.42
CA LYS A 48 -15.00 -23.29 -1.27
C LYS A 48 -15.61 -24.49 -0.56
N TYR A 49 -16.35 -25.31 -1.30
CA TYR A 49 -17.02 -26.52 -0.79
C TYR A 49 -16.06 -27.70 -0.55
N ALA A 50 -14.94 -27.76 -1.29
CA ALA A 50 -13.95 -28.83 -1.19
C ALA A 50 -12.52 -28.26 -1.25
N ASN A 51 -11.53 -29.05 -0.83
CA ASN A 51 -10.11 -28.69 -0.84
C ASN A 51 -9.81 -27.34 -0.17
N ASN A 52 -10.39 -27.13 1.02
CA ASN A 52 -10.33 -25.86 1.75
C ASN A 52 -10.13 -26.09 3.27
N TYR A 53 -9.21 -27.01 3.59
CA TYR A 53 -8.87 -27.30 4.97
C TYR A 53 -8.18 -26.09 5.61
N TYR A 54 -8.55 -25.77 6.84
CA TYR A 54 -7.99 -24.59 7.52
C TYR A 54 -6.48 -24.72 7.75
N TYR A 55 -5.99 -25.92 8.03
CA TYR A 55 -4.57 -26.16 8.33
C TYR A 55 -3.62 -25.80 7.17
N THR A 56 -4.08 -25.84 5.91
CA THR A 56 -3.25 -25.51 4.74
C THR A 56 -3.13 -24.00 4.49
N ARG A 57 -3.83 -23.17 5.27
CA ARG A 57 -3.87 -21.70 5.13
C ARG A 57 -3.84 -20.98 6.47
N ASP A 58 -3.45 -21.68 7.54
CA ASP A 58 -3.35 -21.10 8.88
C ASP A 58 -1.97 -20.43 9.02
N GLY A 59 -1.81 -19.24 8.44
CA GLY A 59 -0.57 -18.46 8.53
C GLY A 59 -0.18 -18.09 9.96
N ARG A 60 -1.12 -18.13 10.91
CA ARG A 60 -0.83 -17.93 12.35
C ARG A 60 -0.05 -19.11 12.95
N ARG A 61 -0.14 -20.31 12.36
CA ARG A 61 0.67 -21.48 12.76
C ARG A 61 1.96 -21.63 11.98
N GLU A 62 2.13 -20.88 10.89
CA GLU A 62 3.37 -20.84 10.12
C GLU A 62 4.46 -20.00 10.81
N SER A 63 4.10 -19.21 11.83
CA SER A 63 5.07 -18.46 12.62
C SER A 63 5.97 -19.40 13.42
N ALA A 64 7.27 -19.38 13.13
CA ALA A 64 8.29 -20.09 13.89
C ALA A 64 8.99 -19.17 14.90
N PRO A 65 9.61 -19.73 15.96
CA PRO A 65 10.54 -18.98 16.80
C PRO A 65 11.68 -18.36 15.98
N ALA A 66 12.26 -17.27 16.48
CA ALA A 66 13.36 -16.58 15.79
C ALA A 66 14.59 -17.50 15.63
N THR A 67 15.22 -17.45 14.45
CA THR A 67 16.49 -18.15 14.19
C THR A 67 17.62 -17.51 14.98
N VAL A 68 18.27 -18.28 15.86
CA VAL A 68 19.41 -17.80 16.66
C VAL A 68 20.69 -17.88 15.82
N VAL A 69 21.24 -16.71 15.47
CA VAL A 69 22.48 -16.61 14.65
C VAL A 69 23.74 -16.70 15.52
N MET A 70 23.68 -16.26 16.77
CA MET A 70 24.79 -16.32 17.73
C MET A 70 24.24 -16.55 19.13
N SER A 71 24.81 -17.52 19.85
CA SER A 71 24.53 -17.80 21.26
C SER A 71 25.83 -17.83 22.06
N SER A 72 25.78 -17.44 23.34
CA SER A 72 26.92 -17.55 24.26
C SER A 72 27.32 -19.01 24.54
N GLN A 73 26.36 -19.92 24.47
CA GLN A 73 26.60 -21.37 24.49
C GLN A 73 27.17 -21.80 23.13
N LYS A 74 28.41 -22.32 23.14
CA LYS A 74 29.08 -22.84 21.93
C LYS A 74 28.65 -24.29 21.70
N ALA A 75 28.06 -24.57 20.54
CA ALA A 75 27.95 -25.93 20.06
C ALA A 75 29.35 -26.44 19.70
N LEU A 76 29.82 -27.49 20.38
CA LEU A 76 31.11 -28.11 20.05
C LEU A 76 30.97 -28.84 18.71
N PRO A 77 31.84 -28.59 17.72
CA PRO A 77 31.86 -29.38 16.50
C PRO A 77 32.30 -30.81 16.84
N ALA A 78 31.74 -31.80 16.13
CA ALA A 78 32.18 -33.18 16.24
C ALA A 78 33.61 -33.30 15.69
N GLY A 79 34.61 -33.21 16.58
CA GLY A 79 35.94 -33.83 16.46
C GLY A 79 36.74 -33.63 15.16
N SER A 80 36.65 -32.50 14.46
CA SER A 80 37.47 -32.24 13.27
C SER A 80 38.23 -30.91 13.35
N GLN A 81 39.41 -30.88 12.73
CA GLN A 81 40.35 -29.75 12.69
C GLN A 81 39.67 -28.46 12.22
N VAL A 82 40.01 -27.34 12.89
CA VAL A 82 39.50 -26.01 12.58
C VAL A 82 40.06 -25.57 11.23
N PRO A 83 39.24 -25.38 10.18
CA PRO A 83 39.72 -24.89 8.90
C PRO A 83 40.16 -23.42 9.02
N GLU A 84 41.20 -23.06 8.27
CA GLU A 84 41.74 -21.70 8.17
C GLU A 84 40.64 -20.73 7.73
N VAL A 85 40.34 -19.72 8.56
CA VAL A 85 39.21 -18.80 8.34
C VAL A 85 39.65 -17.70 7.36
N ALA A 86 39.23 -17.81 6.10
CA ALA A 86 39.42 -16.75 5.12
C ALA A 86 38.76 -15.42 5.58
N ALA A 87 39.38 -14.30 5.26
CA ALA A 87 38.89 -12.97 5.61
C ALA A 87 37.48 -12.73 5.04
N LYS A 88 36.51 -12.45 5.92
CA LYS A 88 35.11 -12.19 5.54
C LYS A 88 34.98 -10.75 5.02
N ARG A 89 34.23 -10.58 3.92
CA ARG A 89 33.87 -9.25 3.39
C ARG A 89 32.86 -8.57 4.33
N PRO A 90 32.89 -7.24 4.46
CA PRO A 90 31.85 -6.51 5.17
C PRO A 90 30.50 -6.69 4.46
N VAL A 91 29.43 -6.83 5.25
CA VAL A 91 28.05 -7.00 4.75
C VAL A 91 27.17 -5.84 5.20
N THR A 92 26.22 -5.44 4.36
CA THR A 92 25.16 -4.47 4.68
C THR A 92 23.83 -5.21 4.88
N PRO A 93 22.91 -4.74 5.75
CA PRO A 93 21.62 -5.40 6.00
C PRO A 93 20.70 -5.52 4.77
N GLY A 94 20.93 -4.71 3.75
CA GLY A 94 20.21 -4.72 2.48
C GLY A 94 21.05 -4.10 1.37
N ALA A 95 20.47 -4.02 0.17
CA ALA A 95 21.11 -3.34 -0.95
C ALA A 95 21.23 -1.82 -0.69
N ALA A 96 22.19 -1.17 -1.35
CA ALA A 96 22.27 0.28 -1.37
C ALA A 96 20.98 0.87 -1.94
N TYR A 97 20.53 1.99 -1.36
CA TYR A 97 19.36 2.70 -1.85
C TYR A 97 19.54 3.07 -3.32
N LYS A 98 18.55 2.73 -4.14
CA LYS A 98 18.48 3.16 -5.54
C LYS A 98 17.73 4.49 -5.58
N GLU A 99 18.42 5.53 -6.04
CA GLU A 99 17.80 6.85 -6.21
C GLU A 99 16.56 6.76 -7.11
N LEU A 100 15.48 7.37 -6.64
CA LEU A 100 14.23 7.46 -7.39
C LEU A 100 14.41 8.45 -8.55
N PRO A 101 13.95 8.10 -9.77
CA PRO A 101 13.99 9.04 -10.89
C PRO A 101 13.05 10.22 -10.64
N LEU A 102 13.38 11.37 -11.23
CA LEU A 102 12.50 12.53 -11.23
C LEU A 102 11.20 12.20 -12.00
N SER A 103 10.06 12.73 -11.52
CA SER A 103 8.75 12.51 -12.16
C SER A 103 8.75 12.96 -13.62
N THR A 104 8.14 12.17 -14.50
CA THR A 104 7.99 12.51 -15.93
C THR A 104 6.73 13.32 -16.23
N ASP A 105 5.80 13.42 -15.29
CA ASP A 105 4.50 14.09 -15.49
C ASP A 105 4.62 15.60 -15.20
N GLN A 106 4.97 15.95 -13.96
CA GLN A 106 5.23 17.33 -13.52
C GLN A 106 6.48 17.35 -12.63
N PRO A 107 7.70 17.42 -13.22
CA PRO A 107 8.97 17.40 -12.47
C PRO A 107 9.21 18.65 -11.62
N TYR A 108 8.56 19.75 -11.98
CA TYR A 108 8.66 21.04 -11.30
C TYR A 108 7.24 21.56 -11.04
N LEU A 109 7.01 22.02 -9.81
CA LEU A 109 5.73 22.57 -9.37
C LEU A 109 5.57 24.03 -9.83
#